data_AF-A0A821NE06-F1
#
_entry.id   AF-A0A821NE06-F1
#
_cell.length_a   1.000
_cell.length_b   1.000
_cell.length_c   1.000
_cell.angle_alpha   90.00
_cell.angle_beta   90.00
_cell.angle_gamma   90.00
#
_symmetry.space_group_name_H-M   'P 1'
#
loop_
_entity.id
_entity.type
_entity.pdbx_description
1 polymer ?
#
loop_
_entity_poly.entity_id
_entity_poly.type
_entity_poly.pdbx_seq_one_letter_code
_entity_poly.pdbx_strand_id
1 'polypeptide(L)' 'PRVIHAHTNELAAMALNHAATLLATASKRGTLIRVWSTTGLCEKLFEFRRGSDTADIHCI' A
#
# COMPACT_ATOMS: atom_id res chain seq x y z
N PRO A 1 0.63 17.50 -9.73
CA PRO A 1 0.23 16.63 -8.59
C PRO A 1 0.54 15.17 -8.95
N ARG A 2 0.98 14.34 -7.98
CA ARG A 2 1.24 12.91 -8.19
C ARG A 2 0.10 12.11 -7.57
N VAL A 3 -0.41 11.13 -8.30
CA VAL A 3 -1.56 10.31 -7.89
C VAL A 3 -1.19 8.84 -7.99
N ILE A 4 -1.43 8.08 -6.92
CA ILE A 4 -1.21 6.63 -6.88
C ILE A 4 -2.57 5.95 -6.75
N HIS A 5 -2.94 5.15 -7.74
CA HIS A 5 -4.14 4.31 -7.70
C HIS A 5 -3.84 3.04 -6.89
N ALA A 6 -3.74 3.18 -5.56
CA ALA A 6 -3.16 2.15 -4.70
C ALA A 6 -4.02 0.88 -4.61
N HIS A 7 -5.33 1.04 -4.46
CA HIS A 7 -6.30 -0.05 -4.31
C HIS A 7 -7.65 0.33 -4.92
N THR A 8 -8.47 -0.65 -5.27
CA THR A 8 -9.85 -0.42 -5.73
C THR A 8 -10.81 -0.13 -4.58
N ASN A 9 -10.52 -0.65 -3.39
CA ASN A 9 -11.27 -0.38 -2.16
C ASN A 9 -10.59 0.75 -1.38
N GLU A 10 -11.33 1.38 -0.47
CA GLU A 10 -10.83 2.43 0.43
C GLU A 10 -9.57 1.99 1.18
N LEU A 11 -8.65 2.92 1.44
CA LEU A 11 -7.46 2.67 2.23
C LEU A 11 -7.82 2.40 3.69
N ALA A 12 -7.14 1.42 4.30
CA ALA A 12 -7.22 1.12 5.72
C ALA A 12 -5.97 1.59 6.46
N ALA A 13 -4.79 1.37 5.88
CA ALA A 13 -3.51 1.74 6.46
C ALA A 13 -2.49 2.13 5.40
N MET A 14 -1.55 3.01 5.78
CA MET A 14 -0.40 3.37 4.96
C MET A 14 0.78 3.81 5.84
N ALA A 15 2.00 3.53 5.41
CA ALA A 15 3.21 4.00 6.08
C ALA A 15 4.34 4.26 5.09
N LEU A 16 5.19 5.24 5.43
CA LEU A 16 6.44 5.52 4.73
C LEU A 16 7.59 4.81 5.43
N ASN A 17 8.61 4.39 4.68
CA ASN A 17 9.89 4.05 5.30
C ASN A 17 10.57 5.32 5.85
N HIS A 18 11.60 5.14 6.68
CA HIS A 18 12.30 6.26 7.32
C HIS A 18 12.86 7.29 6.33
N ALA A 19 13.37 6.84 5.18
CA ALA A 19 13.89 7.70 4.12
C ALA A 19 12.79 8.34 3.24
N ALA A 20 11.52 8.04 3.49
CA ALA A 20 10.37 8.45 2.68
C ALA A 20 10.50 8.15 1.18
N THR A 21 11.25 7.09 0.82
CA THR A 21 11.46 6.61 -0.56
C THR A 21 10.49 5.48 -0.95
N LEU A 22 9.86 4.85 0.03
CA LEU A 22 8.91 3.76 -0.14
C LEU A 22 7.62 4.05 0.63
N LEU A 23 6.49 3.75 0.01
CA LEU A 23 5.16 3.84 0.61
C LEU A 23 4.52 2.45 0.60
N ALA A 24 4.16 1.94 1.77
CA ALA A 24 3.35 0.73 1.92
C ALA A 24 1.88 1.12 2.12
N THR A 25 0.96 0.37 1.49
CA THR A 25 -0.49 0.64 1.53
C THR A 25 -1.29 -0.65 1.63
N ALA A 26 -2.38 -0.62 2.39
CA ALA A 26 -3.42 -1.66 2.40
C ALA A 26 -4.81 -1.03 2.33
N SER A 27 -5.75 -1.74 1.70
CA SER A 27 -7.16 -1.37 1.66
C SER A 27 -7.97 -2.03 2.77
N LYS A 28 -9.22 -1.57 2.96
CA LYS A 28 -10.22 -2.20 3.85
C LYS A 28 -10.50 -3.67 3.53
N ARG A 29 -10.20 -4.14 2.31
CA ARG A 29 -10.26 -5.58 2.01
C ARG A 29 -9.16 -6.37 2.73
N GLY A 30 -7.99 -5.76 2.96
CA GLY A 30 -6.90 -6.32 3.78
C GLY A 30 -6.27 -7.62 3.28
N THR A 31 -6.47 -8.01 2.02
CA THR A 31 -5.88 -9.22 1.44
C THR A 31 -4.52 -8.97 0.80
N LEU A 32 -4.26 -7.75 0.34
CA LEU A 32 -3.04 -7.34 -0.34
C LEU A 32 -2.40 -6.13 0.37
N ILE A 33 -1.09 -6.19 0.50
CA ILE A 33 -0.23 -5.06 0.89
C ILE A 33 0.63 -4.71 -0.33
N ARG A 34 0.63 -3.44 -0.74
CA ARG A 34 1.38 -2.95 -1.90
C ARG A 34 2.42 -1.94 -1.48
N VAL A 35 3.62 -2.04 -2.05
CA VAL A 35 4.72 -1.10 -1.84
C VAL A 35 4.98 -0.34 -3.12
N TRP A 36 5.09 0.97 -2.99
CA TRP A 36 5.27 1.92 -4.07
C TRP A 36 6.58 2.67 -3.89
N SER A 37 7.25 3.01 -4.97
CA SER A 37 8.26 4.06 -4.93
C SER A 37 7.57 5.40 -4.67
N THR A 38 8.14 6.28 -3.86
CA THR A 38 7.70 7.68 -3.77
C THR A 38 8.59 8.61 -4.60
N THR A 39 9.75 8.12 -5.01
CA THR A 39 10.67 8.79 -5.93
C THR A 39 10.34 8.39 -7.37
N GLY A 40 10.78 9.17 -8.36
CA GLY A 40 10.64 8.75 -9.77
C GLY A 40 9.21 8.85 -10.30
N LEU A 41 8.55 7.74 -10.64
CA LEU A 41 7.21 7.73 -11.27
C LEU A 41 6.09 7.18 -10.36
N CYS A 42 6.37 6.99 -9.07
CA CYS A 42 5.41 6.40 -8.13
C CYS A 42 4.90 5.00 -8.50
N GLU A 43 5.78 4.19 -9.07
CA GLU A 43 5.46 2.85 -9.55
C GLU A 43 5.26 1.84 -8.40
N LYS A 44 4.44 0.81 -8.66
CA LYS A 44 4.27 -0.32 -7.75
C LYS A 44 5.52 -1.20 -7.83
N LEU A 45 6.25 -1.30 -6.74
CA LEU A 45 7.46 -2.12 -6.65
C LEU A 45 7.12 -3.55 -6.23
N PHE A 46 6.24 -3.69 -5.24
CA PHE A 46 5.90 -4.99 -4.66
C PHE A 46 4.41 -5.13 -4.36
N GLU A 47 3.94 -6.37 -4.42
CA GLU A 47 2.61 -6.78 -3.98
C GLU A 47 2.73 -8.06 -3.17
N PHE A 48 2.27 -8.00 -1.93
CA PHE A 48 2.30 -9.11 -0.99
C PHE A 48 0.87 -9.53 -0.65
N ARG A 49 0.62 -10.83 -0.65
CA ARG A 49 -0.64 -11.40 -0.20
C ARG A 49 -0.55 -11.72 1.29
N ARG A 50 -1.34 -11.02 2.11
CA ARG A 50 -1.48 -11.30 3.55
C ARG A 50 -2.32 -12.56 3.79
N GLY A 51 -3.33 -12.79 2.96
CA GLY A 51 -4.20 -13.96 3.02
C GLY A 51 -5.25 -13.96 1.90
N SER A 52 -6.05 -15.03 1.83
CA SER A 52 -7.19 -15.13 0.91
C SER A 52 -8.41 -14.38 1.44
N ASP A 53 -8.61 -14.43 2.76
CA ASP A 53 -9.77 -13.82 3.44
C ASP A 53 -9.52 -12.37 3.82
N THR A 54 -10.61 -11.62 3.92
CA THR A 54 -10.60 -10.23 4.38
C THR A 54 -10.13 -10.13 5.82
N ALA A 55 -9.39 -9.09 6.14
CA ALA A 55 -8.95 -8.79 7.50
C ALA A 55 -8.82 -7.28 7.71
N ASP A 56 -9.12 -6.81 8.91
CA ASP A 56 -8.89 -5.42 9.29
C ASP A 56 -7.39 -5.16 9.46
N ILE A 57 -6.89 -4.10 8.83
CA ILE A 57 -5.49 -3.70 8.90
C ILE A 57 -5.40 -2.43 9.77
N HIS A 58 -4.84 -2.57 10.96
CA HIS A 58 -4.71 -1.46 11.92
C HIS A 58 -3.42 -0.66 11.73
N CYS A 59 -2.32 -1.32 11.33
CA CYS A 59 -1.03 -0.69 11.09
C CYS A 59 -0.25 -1.43 10.00
N ILE A 60 0.74 -0.72 9.44
CA ILE A 60 1.72 -1.16 8.45
C ILE A 60 3.09 -0.64 8.87
#